data_AF-A0A835GTD0-F1
#
_entry.id   AF-A0A835GTD0-F1
#
_cell.length_a   1.000
_cell.length_b   1.000
_cell.length_c   1.000
_cell.angle_alpha   90.00
_cell.angle_beta   90.00
_cell.angle_gamma   90.00
#
_symmetry.space_group_name_H-M   'P 1'
#
loop_
_entity.id
_entity.type
_entity.pdbx_description
1 polymer ?
#
loop_
_entity_poly.entity_id
_entity_poly.type
_entity_poly.pdbx_seq_one_letter_code
_entity_poly.pdbx_strand_id
1 'polypeptide(L)'
;MNQTGDRWLFLPDTADWLNAPENVFYLQAHLVIGTIGTLVICLWNLRYLNNVKHFQSMLTIAAVICIFCYRIASNALEAPIDDIKTWDPVKIVDVFWAILIAQFLLEIVSYIGILKSCGLQPVKNSSNANKFEYSKPKAKSEDYFYDNLMEEPWNVEEVKLNLVRSLSHLMLNDLMLIVCLLMRPHNVVMVPSIFVTCVLTSECMDHKLLDSKSGKKTEVADILSRTLVHMWIGILFFFYQGNSNSLSSVDLGSGYVGLRQYCPVRVALRMGLHAYAGPAIAGAALFATIARHADTWDKYLQTIWRSTNILAAHRVYCVVVYCVIATIFRDHLFVWSVFSPKLLYDFVATIFSLQALGTIAQLQFLAHTTNYLARIFTYKSRL
;
A
#
# COMPACT_ATOMS: atom_id res chain seq x y z
N MET A 1 -10.52 -1.24 -17.08
CA MET A 1 -10.04 -0.64 -18.33
C MET A 1 -11.21 0.15 -18.89
N ASN A 2 -10.93 1.32 -19.46
CA ASN A 2 -11.83 2.44 -19.71
C ASN A 2 -13.26 2.07 -20.15
N GLN A 3 -14.29 2.52 -19.42
CA GLN A 3 -15.64 2.67 -19.97
C GLN A 3 -15.61 3.87 -20.93
N THR A 4 -15.90 3.64 -22.20
CA THR A 4 -16.13 4.72 -23.15
C THR A 4 -17.19 5.68 -22.58
N GLY A 5 -16.90 6.99 -22.58
CA GLY A 5 -17.85 7.98 -22.06
C GLY A 5 -19.22 7.85 -22.74
N ASP A 6 -20.29 8.30 -22.09
CA ASP A 6 -21.70 8.03 -22.41
C ASP A 6 -22.06 8.10 -23.92
N ARG A 7 -21.42 9.01 -24.66
CA ARG A 7 -21.58 9.17 -26.12
C ARG A 7 -21.12 7.95 -26.95
N TRP A 8 -20.19 7.17 -26.44
CA TRP A 8 -19.53 6.06 -27.13
C TRP A 8 -19.75 4.72 -26.42
N LEU A 9 -20.73 4.68 -25.50
CA LEU A 9 -21.06 3.51 -24.69
C LEU A 9 -21.60 2.32 -25.54
N PHE A 10 -22.04 2.59 -26.77
CA PHE A 10 -22.44 1.57 -27.74
C PHE A 10 -21.26 0.92 -28.48
N LEU A 11 -20.06 1.48 -28.38
CA LEU A 11 -18.86 0.86 -28.94
C LEU A 11 -18.22 -0.05 -27.89
N PRO A 12 -17.85 -1.29 -28.25
CA PRO A 12 -17.21 -2.21 -27.33
C PRO A 12 -15.89 -1.60 -26.85
N ASP A 13 -15.76 -1.45 -25.54
CA ASP A 13 -14.52 -0.99 -24.94
C ASP A 13 -13.51 -2.14 -24.80
N THR A 14 -12.31 -1.84 -24.30
CA THR A 14 -11.27 -2.86 -24.08
C THR A 14 -11.68 -3.94 -23.07
N ALA A 15 -12.53 -3.60 -22.08
CA ALA A 15 -13.03 -4.55 -21.11
C ALA A 15 -14.12 -5.43 -21.72
N ASP A 16 -15.03 -4.87 -22.53
CA ASP A 16 -16.04 -5.62 -23.28
C ASP A 16 -15.38 -6.61 -24.25
N TRP A 17 -14.34 -6.16 -24.96
CA TRP A 17 -13.57 -7.03 -25.84
C TRP A 17 -12.89 -8.17 -25.07
N LEU A 18 -12.30 -7.90 -23.90
CA LEU A 18 -11.69 -8.93 -23.06
C LEU A 18 -12.71 -9.90 -22.45
N ASN A 19 -13.92 -9.44 -22.13
CA ASN A 19 -14.97 -10.28 -21.55
C ASN A 19 -15.75 -11.08 -22.62
N ALA A 20 -15.51 -10.85 -23.92
CA ALA A 20 -16.12 -11.62 -24.99
C ALA A 20 -15.69 -13.10 -24.92
N PRO A 21 -16.60 -14.07 -25.21
CA PRO A 21 -16.32 -15.50 -25.07
C PRO A 21 -15.17 -15.98 -25.98
N GLU A 22 -14.94 -15.31 -27.09
CA GLU A 22 -13.85 -15.59 -28.03
C GLU A 22 -12.47 -15.24 -27.45
N ASN A 23 -12.42 -14.30 -26.49
CA ASN A 23 -11.19 -13.73 -25.95
C ASN A 23 -10.88 -14.20 -24.52
N VAL A 24 -11.53 -15.27 -24.05
CA VAL A 24 -11.34 -15.83 -22.69
C VAL A 24 -9.86 -16.13 -22.41
N PHE A 25 -9.12 -16.62 -23.42
CA PHE A 25 -7.68 -16.85 -23.30
C PHE A 25 -6.92 -15.56 -22.92
N TYR A 26 -7.22 -14.43 -23.57
CA TYR A 26 -6.57 -13.15 -23.26
C TYR A 26 -6.97 -12.65 -21.88
N LEU A 27 -8.23 -12.81 -21.47
CA LEU A 27 -8.69 -12.45 -20.12
C LEU A 27 -7.96 -13.22 -19.03
N GLN A 28 -7.82 -14.54 -19.20
CA GLN A 28 -7.07 -15.40 -18.29
C GLN A 28 -5.58 -15.02 -18.26
N ALA A 29 -4.97 -14.74 -19.41
CA ALA A 29 -3.60 -14.26 -19.49
C ALA A 29 -3.42 -12.93 -18.75
N HIS A 30 -4.34 -11.97 -18.90
CA HIS A 30 -4.30 -10.70 -18.15
C HIS A 30 -4.37 -10.92 -16.64
N LEU A 31 -5.29 -11.76 -16.17
CA LEU A 31 -5.41 -12.11 -14.76
C LEU A 31 -4.11 -12.71 -14.21
N VAL A 32 -3.52 -13.68 -14.91
CA VAL A 32 -2.29 -14.36 -14.51
C VAL A 32 -1.10 -13.40 -14.51
N ILE A 33 -0.90 -12.62 -15.60
CA ILE A 33 0.18 -11.64 -15.73
C ILE A 33 0.07 -10.56 -14.64
N GLY A 34 -1.13 -10.04 -14.38
CA GLY A 34 -1.35 -9.05 -13.34
C GLY A 34 -1.06 -9.58 -11.93
N THR A 35 -1.49 -10.81 -11.65
CA THR A 35 -1.26 -11.46 -10.34
C THR A 35 0.22 -11.78 -10.13
N ILE A 36 0.90 -12.33 -11.14
CA ILE A 36 2.35 -12.61 -11.09
C ILE A 36 3.15 -11.30 -11.00
N GLY A 37 2.79 -10.28 -11.77
CA GLY A 37 3.41 -8.96 -11.69
C GLY A 37 3.30 -8.35 -10.29
N THR A 38 2.13 -8.50 -9.65
CA THR A 38 1.91 -8.11 -8.25
C THR A 38 2.83 -8.89 -7.31
N LEU A 39 2.93 -10.22 -7.47
CA LEU A 39 3.83 -11.07 -6.67
C LEU A 39 5.29 -10.62 -6.78
N VAL A 40 5.79 -10.38 -8.00
CA VAL A 40 7.18 -9.95 -8.25
C VAL A 40 7.46 -8.62 -7.54
N ILE A 41 6.54 -7.67 -7.62
CA ILE A 41 6.66 -6.38 -6.92
C ILE A 41 6.64 -6.58 -5.40
N CYS A 42 5.73 -7.40 -4.88
CA CYS A 42 5.64 -7.67 -3.46
C CYS A 42 6.95 -8.29 -2.93
N LEU A 43 7.50 -9.30 -3.62
CA LEU A 43 8.77 -9.92 -3.28
C LEU A 43 9.96 -8.95 -3.37
N TRP A 44 9.94 -8.02 -4.34
CA TRP A 44 10.95 -6.97 -4.44
C TRP A 44 10.89 -5.99 -3.26
N ASN A 45 9.69 -5.57 -2.86
CA ASN A 45 9.45 -4.69 -1.71
C ASN A 45 9.91 -5.34 -0.38
N LEU A 46 9.94 -6.68 -0.29
CA LEU A 46 10.45 -7.37 0.91
C LEU A 46 11.94 -7.13 1.20
N ARG A 47 12.69 -6.48 0.29
CA ARG A 47 14.08 -6.06 0.56
C ARG A 47 14.21 -5.07 1.72
N TYR A 48 13.13 -4.37 2.06
CA TYR A 48 13.09 -3.41 3.16
C TYR A 48 12.78 -4.05 4.51
N LEU A 49 12.52 -5.38 4.55
CA LEU A 49 12.31 -6.16 5.76
C LEU A 49 13.63 -6.80 6.17
N ASN A 50 14.06 -6.58 7.41
CA ASN A 50 15.44 -6.87 7.81
C ASN A 50 15.66 -8.34 8.25
N ASN A 51 14.84 -8.85 9.17
CA ASN A 51 15.16 -10.09 9.88
C ASN A 51 14.41 -11.33 9.38
N VAL A 52 13.24 -11.18 8.74
CA VAL A 52 12.31 -12.29 8.49
C VAL A 52 11.94 -12.44 7.00
N LYS A 53 12.79 -11.91 6.11
CA LYS A 53 12.52 -11.82 4.66
C LYS A 53 12.10 -13.15 4.02
N HIS A 54 12.72 -14.27 4.38
CA HIS A 54 12.40 -15.58 3.83
C HIS A 54 11.01 -16.05 4.22
N PHE A 55 10.64 -15.99 5.50
CA PHE A 55 9.29 -16.35 5.94
C PHE A 55 8.25 -15.42 5.33
N GLN A 56 8.53 -14.12 5.27
CA GLN A 56 7.63 -13.15 4.66
C GLN A 56 7.44 -13.42 3.15
N SER A 57 8.49 -13.87 2.46
CA SER A 57 8.41 -14.29 1.05
C SER A 57 7.55 -15.54 0.88
N MET A 58 7.72 -16.54 1.74
CA MET A 58 6.89 -17.75 1.72
C MET A 58 5.41 -17.44 1.98
N LEU A 59 5.12 -16.56 2.95
CA LEU A 59 3.74 -16.13 3.24
C LEU A 59 3.14 -15.32 2.10
N THR A 60 3.91 -14.43 1.46
CA THR A 60 3.44 -13.67 0.27
C THR A 60 3.11 -14.62 -0.88
N ILE A 61 3.96 -15.62 -1.13
CA ILE A 61 3.70 -16.65 -2.15
C ILE A 61 2.45 -17.45 -1.80
N ALA A 62 2.29 -17.87 -0.54
CA ALA A 62 1.08 -18.58 -0.08
C ALA A 62 -0.19 -17.73 -0.24
N ALA A 63 -0.12 -16.42 0.03
CA ALA A 63 -1.24 -15.50 -0.18
C ALA A 63 -1.64 -15.41 -1.66
N VAL A 64 -0.66 -15.35 -2.57
CA VAL A 64 -0.92 -15.34 -4.03
C VAL A 64 -1.47 -16.68 -4.52
N ILE A 65 -1.00 -17.81 -3.97
CA ILE A 65 -1.60 -19.12 -4.24
C ILE A 65 -3.07 -19.13 -3.81
N CYS A 66 -3.42 -18.56 -2.65
CA CYS A 66 -4.81 -18.43 -2.23
C CYS A 66 -5.64 -17.59 -3.22
N ILE A 67 -5.08 -16.51 -3.79
CA ILE A 67 -5.75 -15.72 -4.84
C ILE A 67 -6.02 -16.60 -6.06
N PHE A 68 -5.04 -17.37 -6.55
CA PHE A 68 -5.26 -18.27 -7.68
C PHE A 68 -6.30 -19.36 -7.38
N CYS A 69 -6.22 -20.02 -6.22
CA CYS A 69 -7.20 -21.01 -5.80
C CYS A 69 -8.61 -20.41 -5.73
N TYR A 70 -8.76 -19.18 -5.21
CA TYR A 70 -10.04 -18.47 -5.18
C TYR A 70 -10.57 -18.21 -6.59
N ARG A 71 -9.72 -17.77 -7.53
CA ARG A 71 -10.12 -17.52 -8.93
C ARG A 71 -10.53 -18.79 -9.67
N ILE A 72 -9.89 -19.92 -9.38
CA ILE A 72 -10.26 -21.22 -9.94
C ILE A 72 -11.60 -21.69 -9.33
N ALA A 73 -11.75 -21.62 -8.00
CA ALA A 73 -12.98 -21.99 -7.31
C ALA A 73 -14.19 -21.11 -7.69
N SER A 74 -13.96 -19.84 -8.03
CA SER A 74 -14.99 -18.92 -8.49
C SER A 74 -15.27 -18.99 -10.00
N ASN A 75 -14.68 -19.96 -10.72
CA ASN A 75 -14.75 -20.10 -12.19
C ASN A 75 -14.27 -18.87 -12.97
N ALA A 76 -13.41 -18.04 -12.38
CA ALA A 76 -12.82 -16.87 -13.06
C ALA A 76 -11.52 -17.21 -13.81
N LEU A 77 -10.91 -18.36 -13.52
CA LEU A 77 -9.72 -18.89 -14.18
C LEU A 77 -9.92 -20.38 -14.44
N GLU A 78 -9.82 -20.80 -15.70
CA GLU A 78 -9.82 -22.23 -16.04
C GLU A 78 -8.44 -22.80 -15.78
N ALA A 79 -8.37 -23.82 -14.94
CA ALA A 79 -7.15 -24.57 -14.67
C ALA A 79 -7.42 -26.06 -14.91
N PRO A 80 -6.39 -26.84 -15.30
CA PRO A 80 -6.52 -28.27 -15.55
C PRO A 80 -6.73 -29.11 -14.27
N ILE A 81 -6.75 -28.48 -13.10
CA ILE A 81 -6.90 -29.13 -11.79
C ILE A 81 -8.36 -28.99 -11.36
N ASP A 82 -9.19 -29.98 -11.71
CA ASP A 82 -10.63 -29.94 -11.42
C ASP A 82 -10.95 -30.00 -9.92
N ASP A 83 -10.07 -30.59 -9.10
CA ASP A 83 -10.27 -30.71 -7.65
C ASP A 83 -10.42 -29.34 -6.96
N ILE A 84 -9.64 -28.33 -7.38
CA ILE A 84 -9.65 -26.99 -6.77
C ILE A 84 -10.99 -26.28 -7.01
N LYS A 85 -11.70 -26.60 -8.10
CA LYS A 85 -13.01 -26.02 -8.39
C LYS A 85 -14.07 -26.41 -7.36
N THR A 86 -13.87 -27.54 -6.66
CA THR A 86 -14.79 -28.02 -5.62
C THR A 86 -14.54 -27.39 -4.25
N TRP A 87 -13.44 -26.66 -4.08
CA TRP A 87 -13.07 -26.08 -2.79
C TRP A 87 -13.98 -24.91 -2.43
N ASP A 88 -14.23 -24.75 -1.13
CA ASP A 88 -15.05 -23.65 -0.63
C ASP A 88 -14.29 -22.31 -0.76
N PRO A 89 -14.75 -21.38 -1.63
CA PRO A 89 -14.07 -20.12 -1.87
C PRO A 89 -14.00 -19.24 -0.62
N VAL A 90 -14.93 -19.39 0.32
CA VAL A 90 -14.93 -18.62 1.57
C VAL A 90 -13.75 -19.04 2.45
N LYS A 91 -13.52 -20.34 2.60
CA LYS A 91 -12.39 -20.85 3.41
C LYS A 91 -11.06 -20.42 2.83
N ILE A 92 -10.93 -20.38 1.50
CA ILE A 92 -9.71 -19.90 0.82
C ILE A 92 -9.45 -18.43 1.18
N VAL A 93 -10.50 -17.59 1.15
CA VAL A 93 -10.39 -16.18 1.52
C VAL A 93 -10.09 -16.01 3.01
N ASP A 94 -10.66 -16.85 3.89
CA ASP A 94 -10.35 -16.83 5.33
C ASP A 94 -8.87 -17.17 5.60
N VAL A 95 -8.33 -18.17 4.91
CA VAL A 95 -6.89 -18.51 4.97
C VAL A 95 -6.03 -17.35 4.45
N PHE A 96 -6.44 -16.71 3.36
CA PHE A 96 -5.76 -15.52 2.83
C PHE A 96 -5.68 -14.41 3.88
N TRP A 97 -6.78 -14.06 4.55
CA TRP A 97 -6.78 -13.05 5.62
C TRP A 97 -5.90 -13.46 6.81
N ALA A 98 -5.92 -14.74 7.19
CA ALA A 98 -5.07 -15.25 8.27
C ALA A 98 -3.57 -15.12 7.92
N ILE A 99 -3.18 -15.36 6.67
CA ILE A 99 -1.81 -15.17 6.19
C ILE A 99 -1.38 -13.71 6.32
N LEU A 100 -2.19 -12.75 5.84
CA LEU A 100 -1.85 -11.33 5.93
C LEU A 100 -1.70 -10.86 7.40
N ILE A 101 -2.61 -11.30 8.28
CA ILE A 101 -2.51 -11.01 9.72
C ILE A 101 -1.22 -11.60 10.30
N ALA A 102 -0.87 -12.83 9.94
CA ALA A 102 0.36 -13.46 10.39
C ALA A 102 1.60 -12.71 9.90
N GLN A 103 1.62 -12.21 8.66
CA GLN A 103 2.72 -11.40 8.13
C GLN A 103 2.96 -10.13 8.97
N PHE A 104 1.89 -9.41 9.29
CA PHE A 104 1.96 -8.19 10.09
C PHE A 104 2.43 -8.47 11.53
N LEU A 105 1.90 -9.53 12.15
CA LEU A 105 2.29 -9.93 13.51
C LEU A 105 3.76 -10.39 13.57
N LEU A 106 4.21 -11.18 12.61
CA LEU A 106 5.60 -11.64 12.54
C LEU A 106 6.58 -10.46 12.46
N GLU A 107 6.22 -9.42 11.71
CA GLU A 107 7.06 -8.23 11.59
C GLU A 107 7.17 -7.48 12.91
N ILE A 108 6.05 -7.23 13.60
CA ILE A 108 6.05 -6.58 14.92
C ILE A 108 6.88 -7.39 15.93
N VAL A 109 6.66 -8.71 16.00
CA VAL A 109 7.37 -9.61 16.92
C VAL A 109 8.88 -9.62 16.64
N SER A 110 9.28 -9.49 15.36
CA SER A 110 10.70 -9.44 14.98
C SER A 110 11.44 -8.22 15.53
N TYR A 111 10.75 -7.07 15.64
CA TYR A 111 11.32 -5.84 16.21
C TYR A 111 11.26 -5.77 17.74
N ILE A 112 10.33 -6.49 18.38
CA ILE A 112 10.32 -6.65 19.85
C ILE A 112 11.50 -7.51 20.31
N GLY A 113 12.05 -8.37 19.42
CA GLY A 113 13.21 -9.21 19.72
C GLY A 113 12.88 -10.56 20.35
N ILE A 114 11.59 -10.92 20.47
CA ILE A 114 11.13 -12.22 21.01
C ILE A 114 11.71 -13.38 20.19
N LEU A 115 11.84 -13.22 18.87
CA LEU A 115 12.40 -14.22 17.97
C LEU A 115 13.89 -14.53 18.24
N LYS A 116 14.63 -13.62 18.89
CA LYS A 116 16.02 -13.87 19.32
C LYS A 116 16.08 -14.92 20.44
N SER A 117 15.03 -15.02 21.26
CA SER A 117 14.87 -16.07 22.28
C SER A 117 14.54 -17.44 21.68
N CYS A 118 14.05 -17.50 20.44
CA CYS A 118 13.73 -18.74 19.72
C CYS A 118 14.89 -19.26 18.85
N GLY A 119 16.09 -18.66 18.93
CA GLY A 119 17.28 -19.14 18.23
C GLY A 119 17.37 -18.77 16.74
N LEU A 120 16.46 -17.95 16.20
CA LEU A 120 16.62 -17.39 14.85
C LEU A 120 17.64 -16.25 14.89
N GLN A 121 18.86 -16.52 14.40
CA GLN A 121 19.82 -15.46 14.12
C GLN A 121 19.41 -14.72 12.84
N PRO A 122 19.45 -13.37 12.82
CA PRO A 122 19.21 -12.62 11.60
C PRO A 122 20.26 -13.02 10.55
N VAL A 123 19.82 -13.17 9.29
CA VAL A 123 20.70 -13.50 8.17
C VAL A 123 21.75 -12.41 8.03
N LYS A 124 23.02 -12.74 8.31
CA LYS A 124 24.15 -11.87 7.99
C LYS A 124 24.29 -11.84 6.47
N ASN A 125 23.86 -10.76 5.82
CA ASN A 125 24.21 -10.51 4.43
C ASN A 125 25.72 -10.21 4.34
N SER A 126 26.51 -11.26 4.10
CA SER A 126 27.80 -11.19 3.40
C SER A 126 27.46 -11.07 1.92
N SER A 127 27.96 -10.15 1.10
CA SER A 127 29.16 -9.34 1.12
C SER A 127 29.06 -8.35 -0.04
N ASN A 128 29.34 -7.07 0.17
CA ASN A 128 30.43 -6.38 -0.52
C ASN A 128 30.61 -4.95 -0.01
N ALA A 129 31.79 -4.74 0.60
CA ALA A 129 32.56 -3.51 0.65
C ALA A 129 31.86 -2.25 1.18
N ASN A 130 31.64 -2.21 2.49
CA ASN A 130 32.29 -1.21 3.33
C ASN A 130 32.34 -1.79 4.75
N LYS A 131 33.52 -2.31 5.12
CA LYS A 131 33.88 -2.42 6.53
C LYS A 131 33.61 -1.02 7.11
N PHE A 132 32.69 -0.92 8.07
CA PHE A 132 32.60 0.28 8.89
C PHE A 132 33.86 0.29 9.76
N GLU A 133 34.95 0.82 9.20
CA GLU A 133 36.16 1.09 9.94
C GLU A 133 35.87 2.32 10.80
N TYR A 134 35.78 2.09 12.10
CA TYR A 134 35.56 3.13 13.08
C TYR A 134 36.74 4.11 13.00
N SER A 135 36.54 5.22 12.28
CA SER A 135 37.47 6.33 12.27
C SER A 135 37.36 7.01 13.63
N LYS A 136 38.10 6.50 14.63
CA LYS A 136 38.27 7.20 15.90
C LYS A 136 38.70 8.61 15.56
N PRO A 137 37.95 9.67 15.93
CA PRO A 137 38.51 11.01 15.91
C PRO A 137 39.76 10.95 16.79
N LYS A 138 40.89 11.40 16.24
CA LYS A 138 42.18 11.43 16.97
C LYS A 138 41.93 11.97 18.37
N ALA A 139 42.11 11.08 19.36
CA ALA A 139 41.91 11.41 20.76
C ALA A 139 42.79 12.61 21.10
N LYS A 140 42.18 13.73 21.48
CA LYS A 140 42.82 14.61 22.44
C LYS A 140 42.87 13.84 23.75
N SER A 141 44.06 13.77 24.31
CA SER A 141 44.42 13.08 25.55
C SER A 141 43.67 13.65 26.75
N GLU A 142 42.52 13.08 27.08
CA GLU A 142 41.97 13.17 28.44
C GLU A 142 41.38 11.80 28.78
N ASP A 143 41.94 11.20 29.84
CA ASP A 143 41.60 9.87 30.35
C ASP A 143 40.17 9.88 30.89
N TYR A 144 39.22 9.39 30.08
CA TYR A 144 37.95 8.90 30.59
C TYR A 144 38.06 7.38 30.74
N PHE A 145 37.93 6.91 31.98
CA PHE A 145 37.70 5.51 32.33
C PHE A 145 36.42 5.05 31.62
N TYR A 146 36.54 4.47 30.43
CA TYR A 146 35.44 3.78 29.78
C TYR A 146 35.26 2.44 30.49
N ASP A 147 34.17 2.33 31.24
CA ASP A 147 33.69 1.05 31.75
C ASP A 147 33.33 0.16 30.54
N ASN A 148 33.96 -1.01 30.41
CA ASN A 148 33.79 -1.94 29.29
C ASN A 148 32.37 -2.59 29.22
N LEU A 149 31.41 -2.06 30.00
CA LEU A 149 30.02 -2.50 30.11
C LEU A 149 29.02 -1.62 29.35
N MET A 150 29.45 -0.50 28.76
CA MET A 150 28.59 0.32 27.90
C MET A 150 28.85 0.03 26.42
N GLU A 151 28.34 -1.10 25.92
CA GLU A 151 27.97 -1.20 24.51
C GLU A 151 27.02 -0.04 24.19
N GLU A 152 27.39 0.78 23.20
CA GLU A 152 26.66 1.97 22.76
C GLU A 152 25.14 1.73 22.65
N PRO A 153 24.32 2.73 23.02
CA PRO A 153 22.88 2.55 23.08
C PRO A 153 22.36 2.24 21.69
N TRP A 154 21.58 1.16 21.56
CA TRP A 154 20.66 0.94 20.44
C TRP A 154 20.09 2.29 19.99
N ASN A 155 20.39 2.78 18.78
CA ASN A 155 19.89 4.08 18.33
C ASN A 155 18.37 3.98 18.14
N VAL A 156 17.67 4.39 19.18
CA VAL A 156 16.22 4.22 19.38
C VAL A 156 15.43 4.78 18.19
N GLU A 157 15.91 5.87 17.62
CA GLU A 157 15.26 6.55 16.49
C GLU A 157 15.45 5.81 15.17
N GLU A 158 16.63 5.22 14.95
CA GLU A 158 16.92 4.42 13.77
C GLU A 158 16.06 3.15 13.73
N VAL A 159 15.84 2.53 14.89
CA VAL A 159 14.96 1.35 15.03
C VAL A 159 13.52 1.70 14.70
N LYS A 160 13.00 2.81 15.24
CA LYS A 160 11.65 3.30 14.94
C LYS A 160 11.50 3.54 13.44
N LEU A 161 12.48 4.21 12.82
CA LEU A 161 12.48 4.50 11.41
C LEU A 161 12.52 3.24 10.55
N ASN A 162 13.36 2.27 10.91
CA ASN A 162 13.43 0.98 10.22
C ASN A 162 12.14 0.17 10.36
N LEU A 163 11.52 0.15 11.54
CA LEU A 163 10.22 -0.50 11.76
C LEU A 163 9.13 0.15 10.91
N VAL A 164 9.05 1.48 10.91
CA VAL A 164 8.12 2.23 10.08
C VAL A 164 8.32 1.94 8.59
N ARG A 165 9.58 1.89 8.13
CA ARG A 165 9.92 1.56 6.75
C ARG A 165 9.43 0.17 6.39
N SER A 166 9.74 -0.81 7.22
CA SER A 166 9.28 -2.19 7.04
C SER A 166 7.76 -2.29 6.99
N LEU A 167 7.06 -1.76 8.01
CA LEU A 167 5.60 -1.81 8.11
C LEU A 167 4.92 -1.08 6.94
N SER A 168 5.45 0.06 6.49
CA SER A 168 4.88 0.81 5.36
C SER A 168 4.95 0.00 4.06
N HIS A 169 6.06 -0.69 3.80
CA HIS A 169 6.21 -1.56 2.63
C HIS A 169 5.36 -2.84 2.75
N LEU A 170 5.23 -3.40 3.96
CA LEU A 170 4.37 -4.56 4.21
C LEU A 170 2.89 -4.22 4.00
N MET A 171 2.42 -3.10 4.56
CA MET A 171 1.06 -2.61 4.36
C MET A 171 0.74 -2.34 2.88
N LEU A 172 1.69 -1.81 2.12
CA LEU A 172 1.54 -1.64 0.68
C LEU A 172 1.40 -2.98 -0.05
N ASN A 173 2.22 -3.97 0.29
CA ASN A 173 2.13 -5.32 -0.27
C ASN A 173 0.77 -5.95 0.04
N ASP A 174 0.34 -5.93 1.30
CA ASP A 174 -0.93 -6.49 1.73
C ASP A 174 -2.10 -5.79 1.03
N LEU A 175 -2.06 -4.46 0.91
CA LEU A 175 -3.05 -3.68 0.16
C LEU A 175 -3.10 -4.10 -1.32
N MET A 176 -1.95 -4.26 -1.99
CA MET A 176 -1.90 -4.72 -3.38
C MET A 176 -2.48 -6.13 -3.54
N LEU A 177 -2.20 -7.05 -2.61
CA LEU A 177 -2.76 -8.40 -2.61
C LEU A 177 -4.27 -8.41 -2.38
N ILE A 178 -4.76 -7.61 -1.43
CA ILE A 178 -6.20 -7.45 -1.15
C ILE A 178 -6.92 -6.89 -2.38
N VAL A 179 -6.38 -5.83 -3.00
CA VAL A 179 -6.97 -5.25 -4.21
C VAL A 179 -6.93 -6.26 -5.36
N CYS A 180 -5.83 -7.03 -5.51
CA CYS A 180 -5.73 -8.08 -6.52
C CYS A 180 -6.80 -9.17 -6.35
N LEU A 181 -7.16 -9.52 -5.10
CA LEU A 181 -8.27 -10.44 -4.80
C LEU A 181 -9.64 -9.83 -5.11
N LEU A 182 -9.84 -8.53 -4.82
CA LEU A 182 -11.13 -7.85 -4.99
C LEU A 182 -11.44 -7.45 -6.43
N MET A 183 -10.42 -7.12 -7.23
CA MET A 183 -10.58 -6.64 -8.61
C MET A 183 -11.25 -7.67 -9.52
N ARG A 184 -11.96 -7.21 -10.55
CA ARG A 184 -12.39 -8.08 -11.65
C ARG A 184 -11.20 -8.59 -12.47
N PRO A 185 -11.28 -9.77 -13.11
CA PRO A 185 -10.15 -10.38 -13.83
C PRO A 185 -9.46 -9.46 -14.84
N HIS A 186 -10.22 -8.68 -15.62
CA HIS A 186 -9.68 -7.73 -16.61
C HIS A 186 -8.97 -6.52 -15.98
N ASN A 187 -9.23 -6.20 -14.70
CA ASN A 187 -8.63 -5.07 -14.00
C ASN A 187 -7.40 -5.43 -13.15
N VAL A 188 -7.11 -6.73 -12.94
CA VAL A 188 -6.01 -7.16 -12.06
C VAL A 188 -4.64 -6.65 -12.53
N VAL A 189 -4.42 -6.51 -13.84
CA VAL A 189 -3.20 -5.93 -14.42
C VAL A 189 -2.97 -4.47 -13.99
N MET A 190 -4.02 -3.75 -13.58
CA MET A 190 -3.89 -2.37 -13.16
C MET A 190 -3.17 -2.22 -11.80
N VAL A 191 -3.20 -3.25 -10.95
CA VAL A 191 -2.53 -3.21 -9.63
C VAL A 191 -1.01 -3.02 -9.75
N PRO A 192 -0.26 -3.87 -10.48
CA PRO A 192 1.18 -3.67 -10.65
C PRO A 192 1.50 -2.42 -11.47
N SER A 193 0.66 -2.02 -12.43
CA SER A 193 0.92 -0.84 -13.24
C SER A 193 0.82 0.46 -12.42
N ILE A 194 -0.14 0.58 -11.48
CA ILE A 194 -0.21 1.72 -10.55
C ILE A 194 1.11 1.89 -9.80
N PHE A 195 1.62 0.80 -9.22
CA PHE A 195 2.84 0.83 -8.44
C PHE A 195 4.04 1.24 -9.30
N VAL A 196 4.19 0.63 -10.49
CA VAL A 196 5.27 0.96 -11.43
C VAL A 196 5.20 2.42 -11.84
N THR A 197 4.02 2.94 -12.18
CA THR A 197 3.84 4.37 -12.51
C THR A 197 4.22 5.26 -11.34
N CYS A 198 3.77 4.96 -10.11
CA CYS A 198 4.14 5.74 -8.92
C CYS A 198 5.66 5.78 -8.69
N VAL A 199 6.34 4.63 -8.82
CA VAL A 199 7.79 4.54 -8.64
C VAL A 199 8.52 5.29 -9.75
N LEU A 200 8.21 5.03 -11.02
CA LEU A 200 8.85 5.70 -12.16
C LEU A 200 8.68 7.22 -12.07
N THR A 201 7.46 7.69 -11.81
CA THR A 201 7.21 9.12 -11.72
C THR A 201 7.87 9.74 -10.49
N SER A 202 7.95 9.02 -9.36
CA SER A 202 8.73 9.47 -8.21
C SER A 202 10.21 9.67 -8.53
N GLU A 203 10.82 8.79 -9.32
CA GLU A 203 12.23 8.89 -9.68
C GLU A 203 12.46 10.02 -10.71
N CYS A 204 11.54 10.19 -11.66
CA CYS A 204 11.59 11.31 -12.61
C CYS A 204 11.45 12.69 -11.95
N MET A 205 10.78 12.76 -10.78
CA MET A 205 10.57 14.00 -10.03
C MET A 205 11.64 14.27 -8.97
N ASP A 206 12.60 13.37 -8.78
CA ASP A 206 13.72 13.64 -7.88
C ASP A 206 14.64 14.66 -8.56
N HIS A 207 14.56 15.91 -8.10
CA HIS A 207 15.30 17.04 -8.64
C HIS A 207 16.82 16.86 -8.52
N LYS A 208 17.32 15.88 -7.75
CA LYS A 208 18.73 15.46 -7.76
C LYS A 208 19.24 15.08 -9.15
N LEU A 209 18.38 14.62 -10.05
CA LEU A 209 18.74 14.32 -11.45
C LEU A 209 18.74 15.56 -12.36
N LEU A 210 18.01 16.62 -11.99
CA LEU A 210 17.77 17.79 -12.84
C LEU A 210 18.56 19.03 -12.39
N ASP A 211 18.95 19.11 -11.11
CA ASP A 211 19.62 20.28 -10.56
C ASP A 211 21.14 20.08 -10.51
N SER A 212 21.85 20.66 -11.48
CA SER A 212 23.31 20.68 -11.56
C SER A 212 23.96 21.49 -10.42
N LYS A 213 23.19 22.27 -9.64
CA LYS A 213 23.68 23.12 -8.54
C LYS A 213 23.06 22.69 -7.20
N SER A 214 23.87 22.00 -6.40
CA SER A 214 23.59 21.41 -5.06
C SER A 214 23.17 22.39 -3.94
N GLY A 215 22.69 23.60 -4.26
CA GLY A 215 22.56 24.71 -3.29
C GLY A 215 21.16 25.28 -3.05
N LYS A 216 20.13 24.90 -3.81
CA LYS A 216 18.77 25.42 -3.59
C LYS A 216 17.99 24.54 -2.63
N LYS A 217 17.31 25.15 -1.66
CA LYS A 217 16.37 24.50 -0.73
C LYS A 217 15.09 24.08 -1.47
N THR A 218 15.18 23.12 -2.39
CA THR A 218 14.03 22.61 -3.17
C THR A 218 13.23 21.53 -2.45
N GLU A 219 13.67 21.05 -1.28
CA GLU A 219 13.02 19.94 -0.55
C GLU A 219 11.50 20.10 -0.38
N VAL A 220 11.01 21.32 -0.15
CA VAL A 220 9.57 21.58 0.00
C VAL A 220 8.84 21.42 -1.33
N ALA A 221 9.41 21.92 -2.42
CA ALA A 221 8.86 21.78 -3.76
C ALA A 221 8.84 20.30 -4.19
N ASP A 222 9.89 19.55 -3.85
CA ASP A 222 10.02 18.13 -4.15
C ASP A 222 8.95 17.30 -3.42
N ILE A 223 8.72 17.60 -2.13
CA ILE A 223 7.66 16.95 -1.34
C ILE A 223 6.27 17.28 -1.92
N LEU A 224 6.04 18.56 -2.26
CA LEU A 224 4.77 19.02 -2.82
C LEU A 224 4.49 18.36 -4.16
N SER A 225 5.44 18.43 -5.09
CA SER A 225 5.32 17.92 -6.45
C SER A 225 5.07 16.40 -6.43
N ARG A 226 5.89 15.67 -5.66
CA ARG A 226 5.74 14.23 -5.46
C ARG A 226 4.36 13.85 -4.90
N THR A 227 3.88 14.58 -3.88
CA THR A 227 2.58 14.30 -3.25
C THR A 227 1.43 14.53 -4.23
N LEU A 228 1.45 15.64 -4.97
CA LEU A 228 0.41 15.96 -5.96
C LEU A 228 0.37 14.93 -7.09
N VAL A 229 1.53 14.48 -7.56
CA VAL A 229 1.60 13.53 -8.66
C VAL A 229 1.14 12.13 -8.25
N HIS A 230 1.49 11.65 -7.04
CA HIS A 230 0.93 10.38 -6.55
C HIS A 230 -0.60 10.46 -6.43
N MET A 231 -1.13 11.59 -5.98
CA MET A 231 -2.57 11.82 -5.92
C MET A 231 -3.20 11.84 -7.33
N TRP A 232 -2.61 12.52 -8.31
CA TRP A 232 -3.10 12.52 -9.69
C TRP A 232 -3.04 11.15 -10.34
N ILE A 233 -1.99 10.38 -10.11
CA ILE A 233 -1.89 8.98 -10.54
C ILE A 233 -3.04 8.17 -9.92
N GLY A 234 -3.30 8.34 -8.62
CA GLY A 234 -4.43 7.69 -7.96
C GLY A 234 -5.77 8.00 -8.63
N ILE A 235 -6.04 9.27 -8.94
CA ILE A 235 -7.26 9.71 -9.63
C ILE A 235 -7.32 9.17 -11.06
N LEU A 236 -6.20 9.15 -11.79
CA LEU A 236 -6.12 8.59 -13.14
C LEU A 236 -6.51 7.11 -13.14
N PHE A 237 -5.95 6.34 -12.20
CA PHE A 237 -6.22 4.91 -12.11
C PHE A 237 -7.61 4.57 -11.56
N PHE A 238 -8.24 5.48 -10.80
CA PHE A 238 -9.66 5.37 -10.46
C PHE A 238 -10.52 5.25 -11.73
N PHE A 239 -10.30 6.15 -12.71
CA PHE A 239 -11.02 6.11 -13.99
C PHE A 239 -10.56 4.97 -14.90
N TYR A 240 -9.27 4.63 -14.93
CA TYR A 240 -8.77 3.51 -15.74
C TYR A 240 -9.33 2.15 -15.32
N GLN A 241 -9.71 1.99 -14.04
CA GLN A 241 -10.40 0.79 -13.57
C GLN A 241 -11.85 0.69 -14.07
N GLY A 242 -12.37 1.72 -14.75
CA GLY A 242 -13.74 1.76 -15.24
C GLY A 242 -14.74 2.32 -14.23
N ASN A 243 -14.26 2.87 -13.10
CA ASN A 243 -15.13 3.61 -12.20
C ASN A 243 -15.51 4.95 -12.84
N SER A 244 -16.75 5.37 -12.61
CA SER A 244 -17.22 6.72 -12.91
C SER A 244 -17.79 7.35 -11.64
N ASN A 245 -18.24 8.60 -11.71
CA ASN A 245 -18.97 9.22 -10.60
C ASN A 245 -20.48 8.90 -10.63
N SER A 246 -20.88 7.86 -11.37
CA SER A 246 -22.25 7.34 -11.41
C SER A 246 -22.40 6.11 -10.52
N LEU A 247 -23.50 6.02 -9.79
CA LEU A 247 -23.82 4.87 -8.93
C LEU A 247 -23.87 3.54 -9.69
N SER A 248 -24.16 3.57 -11.00
CA SER A 248 -24.17 2.38 -11.85
C SER A 248 -22.78 1.74 -12.04
N SER A 249 -21.71 2.49 -11.80
CA SER A 249 -20.33 1.98 -11.95
C SER A 249 -19.79 1.29 -10.70
N VAL A 250 -20.50 1.37 -9.56
CA VAL A 250 -20.06 0.72 -8.32
C VAL A 250 -20.21 -0.80 -8.44
N ASP A 251 -19.09 -1.51 -8.32
CA ASP A 251 -19.10 -2.97 -8.37
C ASP A 251 -19.52 -3.61 -7.04
N LEU A 252 -20.80 -3.96 -6.92
CA LEU A 252 -21.35 -4.68 -5.78
C LEU A 252 -20.71 -6.06 -5.59
N GLY A 253 -20.28 -6.73 -6.66
CA GLY A 253 -19.73 -8.09 -6.60
C GLY A 253 -18.46 -8.16 -5.75
N SER A 254 -17.62 -7.13 -5.83
CA SER A 254 -16.40 -7.00 -5.03
C SER A 254 -16.65 -7.01 -3.51
N GLY A 255 -17.81 -6.52 -3.07
CA GLY A 255 -18.19 -6.49 -1.65
C GLY A 255 -18.48 -7.88 -1.05
N TYR A 256 -18.91 -8.83 -1.88
CA TYR A 256 -19.33 -10.17 -1.46
C TYR A 256 -18.23 -11.23 -1.56
N VAL A 257 -17.03 -10.87 -2.00
CA VAL A 257 -15.86 -11.76 -2.08
C VAL A 257 -15.61 -12.44 -0.73
N GLY A 258 -15.75 -13.76 -0.69
CA GLY A 258 -15.52 -14.57 0.51
C GLY A 258 -16.48 -14.29 1.67
N LEU A 259 -17.77 -14.00 1.42
CA LEU A 259 -18.80 -13.90 2.46
C LEU A 259 -19.84 -15.02 2.36
N ARG A 260 -20.12 -15.68 3.49
CA ARG A 260 -21.28 -16.59 3.63
C ARG A 260 -22.57 -15.85 4.03
N GLN A 261 -22.42 -14.81 4.83
CA GLN A 261 -23.54 -14.04 5.39
C GLN A 261 -23.30 -12.56 5.14
N TYR A 262 -24.36 -11.87 4.75
CA TYR A 262 -24.37 -10.43 4.54
C TYR A 262 -24.04 -9.70 5.83
N CYS A 263 -23.06 -8.82 5.77
CA CYS A 263 -22.73 -7.87 6.83
C CYS A 263 -22.47 -6.52 6.16
N PRO A 264 -23.31 -5.49 6.43
CA PRO A 264 -23.20 -4.20 5.75
C PRO A 264 -21.80 -3.59 5.81
N VAL A 265 -21.16 -3.66 6.99
CA VAL A 265 -19.84 -3.07 7.23
C VAL A 265 -18.76 -3.74 6.38
N ARG A 266 -18.72 -5.09 6.33
CA ARG A 266 -17.70 -5.82 5.54
C ARG A 266 -17.88 -5.58 4.04
N VAL A 267 -19.13 -5.58 3.58
CA VAL A 267 -19.44 -5.34 2.17
C VAL A 267 -19.07 -3.91 1.78
N ALA A 268 -19.44 -2.91 2.59
CA ALA A 268 -19.13 -1.51 2.33
C ALA A 268 -17.63 -1.22 2.30
N LEU A 269 -16.85 -1.78 3.24
CA LEU A 269 -15.40 -1.61 3.27
C LEU A 269 -14.72 -2.21 2.03
N ARG A 270 -15.12 -3.41 1.61
CA ARG A 270 -14.54 -4.09 0.43
C ARG A 270 -14.93 -3.40 -0.87
N MET A 271 -16.19 -3.01 -0.99
CA MET A 271 -16.71 -2.28 -2.15
C MET A 271 -16.06 -0.90 -2.28
N GLY A 272 -15.90 -0.18 -1.16
CA GLY A 272 -15.19 1.10 -1.15
C GLY A 272 -13.70 0.93 -1.42
N LEU A 273 -13.04 -0.09 -0.87
CA LEU A 273 -11.64 -0.39 -1.17
C LEU A 273 -11.43 -0.74 -2.64
N HIS A 274 -12.36 -1.48 -3.26
CA HIS A 274 -12.37 -1.76 -4.68
C HIS A 274 -12.53 -0.46 -5.49
N ALA A 275 -13.52 0.38 -5.17
CA ALA A 275 -13.77 1.64 -5.87
C ALA A 275 -12.59 2.62 -5.77
N TYR A 276 -11.96 2.75 -4.61
CA TYR A 276 -10.84 3.66 -4.36
C TYR A 276 -9.47 2.96 -4.35
N ALA A 277 -9.35 1.80 -4.99
CA ALA A 277 -8.11 1.01 -5.03
C ALA A 277 -6.94 1.79 -5.61
N GLY A 278 -7.16 2.53 -6.72
CA GLY A 278 -6.15 3.38 -7.36
C GLY A 278 -5.56 4.42 -6.39
N PRO A 279 -6.39 5.33 -5.84
CA PRO A 279 -5.96 6.29 -4.83
C PRO A 279 -5.33 5.65 -3.59
N ALA A 280 -5.85 4.51 -3.11
CA ALA A 280 -5.32 3.82 -1.95
C ALA A 280 -3.89 3.29 -2.18
N ILE A 281 -3.64 2.60 -3.30
CA ILE A 281 -2.32 2.07 -3.65
C ILE A 281 -1.33 3.22 -3.88
N ALA A 282 -1.74 4.27 -4.61
CA ALA A 282 -0.87 5.42 -4.88
C ALA A 282 -0.50 6.18 -3.59
N GLY A 283 -1.45 6.32 -2.67
CA GLY A 283 -1.19 6.88 -1.34
C GLY A 283 -0.24 6.01 -0.51
N ALA A 284 -0.48 4.70 -0.44
CA ALA A 284 0.41 3.78 0.27
C ALA A 284 1.83 3.78 -0.32
N ALA A 285 1.97 3.83 -1.65
CA ALA A 285 3.27 3.95 -2.33
C ALA A 285 3.99 5.27 -2.00
N LEU A 286 3.26 6.38 -1.89
CA LEU A 286 3.80 7.67 -1.44
C LEU A 286 4.40 7.54 -0.04
N PHE A 287 3.65 7.01 0.92
CA PHE A 287 4.12 6.87 2.31
C PHE A 287 5.29 5.91 2.46
N ALA A 288 5.25 4.77 1.76
CA ALA A 288 6.38 3.84 1.70
C ALA A 288 7.64 4.53 1.19
N THR A 289 7.50 5.40 0.19
CA THR A 289 8.67 6.09 -0.38
C THR A 289 9.14 7.26 0.49
N ILE A 290 8.26 7.91 1.26
CA ILE A 290 8.65 8.88 2.30
C ILE A 290 9.47 8.17 3.39
N ALA A 291 9.02 6.99 3.83
CA ALA A 291 9.75 6.18 4.82
C ALA A 291 11.11 5.66 4.28
N ARG A 292 11.22 5.44 2.97
CA ARG A 292 12.48 5.07 2.30
C ARG A 292 13.51 6.19 2.32
N HIS A 293 13.12 7.42 1.99
CA HIS A 293 14.05 8.54 1.81
C HIS A 293 14.36 9.34 3.08
N ALA A 294 13.65 9.06 4.18
CA ALA A 294 13.96 9.69 5.44
C ALA A 294 15.24 9.10 6.04
N ASP A 295 16.19 9.97 6.37
CA ASP A 295 17.44 9.63 7.07
C ASP A 295 17.29 9.67 8.59
N THR A 296 16.45 10.59 9.08
CA THR A 296 16.22 10.83 10.52
C THR A 296 14.73 10.78 10.84
N TRP A 297 14.39 10.34 12.05
CA TRP A 297 13.01 10.27 12.54
C TRP A 297 12.28 11.63 12.47
N ASP A 298 12.97 12.72 12.81
CA ASP A 298 12.39 14.06 12.72
C ASP A 298 12.08 14.49 11.29
N LYS A 299 12.98 14.19 10.34
CA LYS A 299 12.77 14.48 8.92
C LYS A 299 11.60 13.66 8.37
N TYR A 300 11.46 12.41 8.79
CA TYR A 300 10.31 11.57 8.47
C TYR A 300 8.99 12.20 8.97
N LEU A 301 8.91 12.58 10.25
CA LEU A 301 7.71 13.18 10.83
C LEU A 301 7.33 14.49 10.14
N GLN A 302 8.30 15.38 9.90
CA GLN A 302 8.06 16.64 9.18
C GLN A 302 7.54 16.40 7.76
N THR A 303 8.12 15.45 7.04
CA THR A 303 7.72 15.13 5.65
C THR A 303 6.32 14.52 5.59
N ILE A 304 6.01 13.60 6.50
CA ILE A 304 4.66 13.02 6.60
C ILE A 304 3.62 14.07 6.97
N TRP A 305 3.92 14.93 7.94
CA TRP A 305 3.00 15.98 8.36
C TRP A 305 2.68 16.93 7.18
N ARG A 306 3.71 17.36 6.44
CA ARG A 306 3.52 18.19 5.22
C ARG A 306 2.69 17.47 4.17
N SER A 307 3.02 16.22 3.85
CA SER A 307 2.32 15.43 2.82
C SER A 307 0.85 15.19 3.22
N THR A 308 0.60 14.88 4.48
CA THR A 308 -0.75 14.70 5.05
C THR A 308 -1.57 15.97 4.94
N ASN A 309 -0.99 17.13 5.29
CA ASN A 309 -1.67 18.41 5.17
C ASN A 309 -1.99 18.78 3.72
N ILE A 310 -1.09 18.49 2.78
CA ILE A 310 -1.35 18.72 1.35
C ILE A 310 -2.53 17.87 0.88
N LEU A 311 -2.56 16.58 1.21
CA LEU A 311 -3.65 15.67 0.86
C LEU A 311 -4.97 16.12 1.51
N ALA A 312 -4.95 16.49 2.79
CA ALA A 312 -6.12 16.97 3.51
C ALA A 312 -6.65 18.30 2.93
N ALA A 313 -5.77 19.27 2.67
CA ALA A 313 -6.13 20.54 2.06
C ALA A 313 -6.75 20.35 0.67
N HIS A 314 -6.18 19.46 -0.15
CA HIS A 314 -6.75 19.14 -1.45
C HIS A 314 -8.14 18.49 -1.32
N ARG A 315 -8.34 17.55 -0.38
CA ARG A 315 -9.65 16.93 -0.17
C ARG A 315 -10.70 17.95 0.26
N VAL A 316 -10.36 18.81 1.24
CA VAL A 316 -11.24 19.90 1.69
C VAL A 316 -11.55 20.84 0.52
N TYR A 317 -10.56 21.23 -0.26
CA TYR A 317 -10.74 22.08 -1.44
C TYR A 317 -11.75 21.48 -2.42
N CYS A 318 -11.59 20.22 -2.82
CA CYS A 318 -12.51 19.55 -3.74
C CYS A 318 -13.94 19.50 -3.20
N VAL A 319 -14.12 19.10 -1.93
CA VAL A 319 -15.45 18.99 -1.31
C VAL A 319 -16.11 20.36 -1.19
N VAL A 320 -15.39 21.39 -0.72
CA VAL A 320 -15.92 22.75 -0.56
C VAL A 320 -16.35 23.33 -1.91
N VAL A 321 -15.48 23.27 -2.92
CA VAL A 321 -15.81 23.78 -4.27
C VAL A 321 -17.02 23.04 -4.82
N TYR A 322 -17.07 21.71 -4.66
CA TYR A 322 -18.19 20.93 -5.16
C TYR A 322 -19.50 21.22 -4.43
N CYS A 323 -19.48 21.38 -3.10
CA CYS A 323 -20.65 21.78 -2.31
C CYS A 323 -21.16 23.17 -2.71
N VAL A 324 -20.28 24.13 -2.99
CA VAL A 324 -20.67 25.46 -3.48
C VAL A 324 -21.38 25.35 -4.83
N ILE A 325 -20.81 24.60 -5.77
CA ILE A 325 -21.43 24.36 -7.09
C ILE A 325 -22.79 23.67 -6.94
N ALA A 326 -22.87 22.61 -6.13
CA ALA A 326 -24.12 21.90 -5.88
C ALA A 326 -25.19 22.79 -5.23
N THR A 327 -24.78 23.76 -4.40
CA THR A 327 -25.70 24.74 -3.79
C THR A 327 -26.22 25.74 -4.82
N ILE A 328 -25.36 26.22 -5.72
CA ILE A 328 -25.73 27.14 -6.81
C ILE A 328 -26.73 26.47 -7.76
N PHE A 329 -26.49 25.20 -8.11
CA PHE A 329 -27.31 24.43 -9.04
C PHE A 329 -28.38 23.56 -8.36
N ARG A 330 -28.77 23.86 -7.11
CA ARG A 330 -29.70 23.03 -6.34
C ARG A 330 -31.07 22.83 -7.00
N ASP A 331 -31.53 23.84 -7.74
CA ASP A 331 -32.83 23.85 -8.42
C ASP A 331 -32.72 23.30 -9.86
N HIS A 332 -31.52 22.86 -10.27
CA HIS A 332 -31.29 22.27 -11.59
C HIS A 332 -31.84 20.85 -11.66
N LEU A 333 -32.38 20.46 -12.82
CA LEU A 333 -33.02 19.16 -13.05
C LEU A 333 -32.10 17.96 -12.75
N PHE A 334 -30.78 18.17 -12.87
CA PHE A 334 -29.74 17.16 -12.65
C PHE A 334 -29.23 17.06 -11.21
N VAL A 335 -29.79 17.82 -10.25
CA VAL A 335 -29.35 17.79 -8.84
C VAL A 335 -29.36 16.37 -8.26
N TRP A 336 -30.40 15.60 -8.56
CA TRP A 336 -30.55 14.24 -8.04
C TRP A 336 -29.82 13.17 -8.87
N SER A 337 -29.68 13.36 -10.18
CA SER A 337 -29.13 12.35 -11.08
C SER A 337 -27.63 12.48 -11.35
N VAL A 338 -27.05 13.68 -11.24
CA VAL A 338 -25.62 13.93 -11.52
C VAL A 338 -24.91 14.48 -10.30
N PHE A 339 -25.49 15.48 -9.64
CA PHE A 339 -24.80 16.13 -8.52
C PHE A 339 -24.77 15.28 -7.24
N SER A 340 -25.91 14.68 -6.88
CA SER A 340 -26.01 13.83 -5.68
C SER A 340 -25.11 12.59 -5.73
N PRO A 341 -25.07 11.79 -6.83
CA PRO A 341 -24.14 10.66 -6.94
C PRO A 341 -22.69 11.07 -6.72
N LYS A 342 -22.24 12.13 -7.41
CA LYS A 342 -20.87 12.60 -7.28
C LYS A 342 -20.57 13.12 -5.86
N LEU A 343 -21.51 13.81 -5.22
CA LEU A 343 -21.35 14.24 -3.82
C LEU A 343 -21.18 13.02 -2.89
N LEU A 344 -21.91 11.93 -3.13
CA LEU A 344 -21.76 10.68 -2.38
C LEU A 344 -20.36 10.08 -2.58
N TYR A 345 -19.84 10.05 -3.82
CA TYR A 345 -18.46 9.63 -4.07
C TYR A 345 -17.46 10.52 -3.33
N ASP A 346 -17.63 11.84 -3.33
CA ASP A 346 -16.72 12.74 -2.62
C ASP A 346 -16.82 12.57 -1.08
N PHE A 347 -18.01 12.25 -0.55
CA PHE A 347 -18.21 11.90 0.86
C PHE A 347 -17.50 10.60 1.24
N VAL A 348 -17.71 9.52 0.47
CA VAL A 348 -17.07 8.22 0.73
C VAL A 348 -15.55 8.34 0.57
N ALA A 349 -15.06 9.04 -0.44
CA ALA A 349 -13.64 9.34 -0.61
C ALA A 349 -13.05 10.07 0.59
N THR A 350 -13.81 10.97 1.22
CA THR A 350 -13.40 11.69 2.43
C THR A 350 -13.29 10.73 3.62
N ILE A 351 -14.25 9.82 3.81
CA ILE A 351 -14.17 8.78 4.86
C ILE A 351 -12.93 7.92 4.67
N PHE A 352 -12.68 7.40 3.46
CA PHE A 352 -11.50 6.59 3.18
C PHE A 352 -10.19 7.39 3.33
N SER A 353 -10.18 8.67 2.98
CA SER A 353 -9.02 9.54 3.20
C SER A 353 -8.74 9.72 4.68
N LEU A 354 -9.77 9.98 5.51
CA LEU A 354 -9.64 10.07 6.96
C LEU A 354 -9.16 8.75 7.56
N GLN A 355 -9.70 7.63 7.11
CA GLN A 355 -9.24 6.29 7.53
C GLN A 355 -7.75 6.10 7.19
N ALA A 356 -7.33 6.42 5.95
CA ALA A 356 -5.94 6.31 5.54
C ALA A 356 -5.00 7.16 6.40
N LEU A 357 -5.37 8.42 6.68
CA LEU A 357 -4.60 9.27 7.59
C LEU A 357 -4.55 8.72 9.03
N GLY A 358 -5.66 8.14 9.50
CA GLY A 358 -5.73 7.42 10.76
C GLY A 358 -4.77 6.24 10.83
N THR A 359 -4.64 5.45 9.76
CA THR A 359 -3.69 4.32 9.72
C THR A 359 -2.22 4.76 9.83
N ILE A 360 -1.87 5.94 9.29
CA ILE A 360 -0.52 6.49 9.41
C ILE A 360 -0.24 6.90 10.87
N ALA A 361 -1.21 7.54 11.53
CA ALA A 361 -1.10 7.88 12.94
C ALA A 361 -0.97 6.62 13.82
N GLN A 362 -1.74 5.57 13.51
CA GLN A 362 -1.63 4.26 14.17
C GLN A 362 -0.25 3.63 13.97
N LEU A 363 0.34 3.73 12.79
CA LEU A 363 1.68 3.21 12.50
C LEU A 363 2.76 3.96 13.30
N GLN A 364 2.64 5.28 13.43
CA GLN A 364 3.53 6.07 14.28
C GLN A 364 3.39 5.69 15.76
N PHE A 365 2.16 5.54 16.24
CA PHE A 365 1.89 5.08 17.61
C PHE A 365 2.48 3.69 17.84
N LEU A 366 2.25 2.76 16.91
CA LEU A 366 2.79 1.42 16.96
C LEU A 366 4.32 1.45 17.05
N ALA A 367 5.00 2.26 16.24
CA ALA A 367 6.45 2.40 16.30
C ALA A 367 6.96 2.88 17.68
N HIS A 368 6.24 3.79 18.33
CA HIS A 368 6.56 4.21 19.70
C HIS A 368 6.35 3.10 20.72
N THR A 369 5.22 2.38 20.64
CA THR A 369 4.90 1.28 21.56
C THR A 369 5.84 0.08 21.41
N THR A 370 6.16 -0.34 20.19
CA THR A 370 7.10 -1.44 19.92
C THR A 370 8.49 -1.12 20.47
N ASN A 371 8.95 0.12 20.30
CA ASN A 371 10.22 0.56 20.87
C ASN A 371 10.18 0.58 22.42
N TYR A 372 9.07 1.01 23.03
CA TYR A 372 8.89 0.94 24.48
C TYR A 372 8.93 -0.51 24.99
N LEU A 373 8.24 -1.43 24.34
CA LEU A 373 8.25 -2.85 24.67
C LEU A 373 9.64 -3.46 24.49
N ALA A 374 10.34 -3.15 23.40
CA ALA A 374 11.70 -3.64 23.14
C ALA A 374 12.67 -3.24 24.27
N ARG A 375 12.55 -2.03 24.82
CA ARG A 375 13.34 -1.59 25.99
C ARG A 375 13.05 -2.44 27.25
N ILE A 376 11.79 -2.78 27.50
CA ILE A 376 11.41 -3.63 28.65
C ILE A 376 11.99 -5.03 28.49
N PHE A 377 11.83 -5.64 27.31
CA PHE A 377 12.31 -7.00 27.06
C PHE A 377 13.85 -7.10 27.07
N THR A 378 14.55 -6.11 26.54
CA THR A 378 16.03 -6.07 26.58
C THR A 378 16.57 -5.86 27.99
N TYR A 379 15.92 -5.02 28.81
CA TYR A 379 16.29 -4.85 30.22
C TYR A 379 16.07 -6.13 31.04
N LYS A 380 14.95 -6.83 30.82
CA LYS A 380 14.63 -8.09 31.50
C LYS A 380 15.52 -9.27 31.07
N SER A 381 16.13 -9.22 29.89
CA SER A 381 17.09 -10.23 29.40
C SER A 381 18.51 -10.03 29.94
N ARG A 382 18.82 -8.85 30.51
CA ARG A 382 20.13 -8.53 31.09
C ARG A 382 20.19 -8.72 32.61
N LEU A 383 19.04 -8.83 33.27
CA LEU A 383 18.87 -9.27 34.66
C LEU A 383 18.73 -10.80 34.69
#